data_AF-A0AAW9D680-F1
#
_entry.id   AF-A0AAW9D680-F1
#
_cell.length_a   1.000
_cell.length_b   1.000
_cell.length_c   1.000
_cell.angle_alpha   90.00
_cell.angle_beta   90.00
_cell.angle_gamma   90.00
#
_symmetry.space_group_name_H-M   'P 1'
#
loop_
_entity.id
_entity.type
_entity.pdbx_description
1 polymer ?
#
loop_
_entity_poly.entity_id
_entity_poly.type
_entity_poly.pdbx_seq_one_letter_code
_entity_poly.pdbx_strand_id
1 'polypeptide(L)'
;MSAAAAKRIGVPQFVLFVDGRYHLQAEKQCDPVRVHVEKLGLNVAMWPAIGDWLATHAADIKRVGYDAPRLSVAQRACMFAQTRSAGLQWTSLADSEIDQAISLPGWRVERPIFELPRSVTGVSIAENVATLNKRIGEHLGDPCAKAAFLSCAADDLSYLLNSRGYHLPYVSSHVGFLFVVGDAVALFLPEGFDLCPVQVDSYPALRVIRNDAAALERFLAQFDIEYVCYGFEAVNCALPDAVRRVWPDARHVDHNPVEAMRAAKTPEVLGQFRDAFARSSDAIAEAMRWAKKASTASGTPNSISHA
;
A
#
# COMPACT_ATOMS: atom_id res chain seq x y z
N MET A 1 15.17 -7.94 17.26
CA MET A 1 16.44 -7.39 17.83
C MET A 1 17.44 -8.52 18.09
N SER A 2 18.71 -8.22 18.39
CA SER A 2 19.71 -9.26 18.73
C SER A 2 19.36 -9.96 20.06
N ALA A 3 19.75 -11.22 20.21
CA ALA A 3 19.49 -11.98 21.44
C ALA A 3 20.11 -11.31 22.69
N ALA A 4 21.28 -10.68 22.53
CA ALA A 4 21.94 -9.95 23.61
C ALA A 4 21.17 -8.69 24.03
N ALA A 5 20.62 -7.92 23.08
CA ALA A 5 19.79 -6.76 23.40
C ALA A 5 18.47 -7.17 24.05
N ALA A 6 17.80 -8.20 23.51
CA ALA A 6 16.58 -8.77 24.06
C ALA A 6 16.75 -9.20 25.53
N LYS A 7 17.86 -9.90 25.82
CA LYS A 7 18.21 -10.31 27.19
C LYS A 7 18.43 -9.13 28.14
N ARG A 8 19.06 -8.04 27.70
CA ARG A 8 19.29 -6.85 28.53
C ARG A 8 18.00 -6.08 28.81
N ILE A 9 17.12 -5.98 27.82
CA ILE A 9 15.81 -5.33 27.94
C ILE A 9 14.83 -6.18 28.77
N GLY A 10 14.98 -7.50 28.75
CA GLY A 10 14.10 -8.42 29.47
C GLY A 10 12.85 -8.82 28.68
N VAL A 11 12.93 -8.83 27.35
CA VAL A 11 11.85 -9.26 26.45
C VAL A 11 12.37 -10.27 25.42
N PRO A 12 11.50 -11.09 24.80
CA PRO A 12 11.85 -11.87 23.61
C PRO A 12 12.40 -11.03 22.45
N GLN A 13 13.08 -11.69 21.51
CA GLN A 13 13.76 -10.99 20.39
C GLN A 13 12.82 -10.25 19.44
N PHE A 14 11.56 -10.69 19.35
CA PHE A 14 10.55 -10.10 18.51
C PHE A 14 9.55 -9.36 19.39
N VAL A 15 9.23 -8.13 19.02
CA VAL A 15 8.21 -7.32 19.68
C VAL A 15 7.15 -7.00 18.64
N LEU A 16 5.91 -7.39 18.91
CA LEU A 16 4.77 -7.17 18.04
C LEU A 16 3.82 -6.16 18.69
N PHE A 17 3.70 -4.99 18.09
CA PHE A 17 2.77 -3.95 18.54
C PHE A 17 1.40 -4.19 17.92
N VAL A 18 0.35 -4.22 18.73
CA VAL A 18 -1.02 -4.48 18.28
C VAL A 18 -2.03 -3.55 18.93
N ASP A 19 -2.98 -3.06 18.14
CA ASP A 19 -4.14 -2.34 18.67
C ASP A 19 -5.20 -3.29 19.26
N GLY A 20 -6.19 -2.73 19.95
CA GLY A 20 -7.24 -3.45 20.67
C GLY A 20 -7.99 -4.51 19.87
N ARG A 21 -8.11 -4.36 18.55
CA ARG A 21 -8.78 -5.36 17.68
C ARG A 21 -8.04 -6.69 17.65
N TYR A 22 -6.72 -6.67 17.88
CA TYR A 22 -5.84 -7.82 17.70
C TYR A 22 -5.26 -8.37 19.01
N HIS A 23 -5.57 -7.79 20.18
CA HIS A 23 -5.00 -8.22 21.47
C HIS A 23 -5.17 -9.73 21.72
N LEU A 24 -6.42 -10.22 21.68
CA LEU A 24 -6.72 -11.63 21.94
C LEU A 24 -6.20 -12.55 20.82
N GLN A 25 -6.14 -12.06 19.59
CA GLN A 25 -5.63 -12.83 18.46
C GLN A 25 -4.12 -13.01 18.58
N ALA A 26 -3.39 -11.93 18.87
CA ALA A 26 -1.94 -11.94 19.03
C ALA A 26 -1.53 -12.89 20.17
N GLU A 27 -2.23 -12.86 21.31
CA GLU A 27 -1.98 -13.80 22.42
C GLU A 27 -2.19 -15.27 22.04
N LYS A 28 -3.16 -15.57 21.17
CA LYS A 28 -3.45 -16.94 20.73
C LYS A 28 -2.49 -17.44 19.64
N GLN A 29 -1.96 -16.55 18.82
CA GLN A 29 -1.19 -16.91 17.63
C GLN A 29 0.33 -16.75 17.81
N CYS A 30 0.77 -15.93 18.76
CA CYS A 30 2.19 -15.74 19.06
C CYS A 30 2.68 -16.78 20.08
N ASP A 31 3.88 -17.31 19.85
CA ASP A 31 4.62 -18.04 20.89
C ASP A 31 5.20 -17.02 21.89
N PRO A 32 4.73 -16.97 23.14
CA PRO A 32 5.17 -15.98 24.12
C PRO A 32 6.65 -16.15 24.52
N VAL A 33 7.28 -17.29 24.21
CA VAL A 33 8.72 -17.50 24.41
C VAL A 33 9.52 -16.72 23.36
N ARG A 34 8.96 -16.49 22.17
CA ARG A 34 9.64 -15.86 21.02
C ARG A 34 9.23 -14.43 20.78
N VAL A 35 7.98 -14.08 21.11
CA VAL A 35 7.37 -12.79 20.76
C VAL A 35 6.80 -12.13 22.02
N HIS A 36 7.24 -10.91 22.27
CA HIS A 36 6.57 -9.99 23.20
C HIS A 36 5.43 -9.29 22.46
N VAL A 37 4.20 -9.38 22.97
CA VAL A 37 3.04 -8.67 22.41
C VAL A 37 2.85 -7.37 23.17
N GLU A 38 3.13 -6.25 22.51
CA GLU A 38 2.92 -4.91 23.06
C GLU A 38 1.50 -4.42 22.71
N LYS A 39 0.62 -4.41 23.72
CA LYS A 39 -0.80 -4.07 23.57
C LYS A 39 -1.01 -2.56 23.66
N LEU A 40 -1.30 -1.94 22.53
CA LEU A 40 -1.56 -0.50 22.44
C LEU A 40 -2.95 -0.14 22.97
N GLY A 41 -3.03 1.00 23.65
CA GLY A 41 -4.29 1.61 24.09
C GLY A 41 -5.06 2.25 22.94
N LEU A 42 -6.35 2.55 23.17
CA LEU A 42 -7.29 3.03 22.13
C LEU A 42 -6.83 4.30 21.39
N ASN A 43 -6.07 5.17 22.05
CA ASN A 43 -5.60 6.46 21.51
C ASN A 43 -4.10 6.47 21.19
N VAL A 44 -3.48 5.29 21.07
CA VAL A 44 -2.04 5.15 20.81
C VAL A 44 -1.84 4.66 19.38
N ALA A 45 -1.26 5.51 18.53
CA ALA A 45 -0.88 5.12 17.18
C ALA A 45 0.36 4.22 17.20
N MET A 46 0.39 3.24 16.30
CA MET A 46 1.42 2.20 16.27
C MET A 46 2.84 2.74 16.04
N TRP A 47 3.02 3.62 15.05
CA TRP A 47 4.34 4.16 14.71
C TRP A 47 4.93 5.02 15.83
N PRO A 48 4.17 5.94 16.45
CA PRO A 48 4.62 6.62 17.65
C PRO A 48 5.04 5.70 18.79
N ALA A 49 4.24 4.67 19.08
CA ALA A 49 4.58 3.71 20.14
C ALA A 49 5.87 2.96 19.86
N ILE A 50 6.12 2.57 18.60
CA ILE A 50 7.39 1.95 18.19
C ILE A 50 8.56 2.92 18.40
N GLY A 51 8.39 4.19 18.02
CA GLY A 51 9.40 5.24 18.23
C GLY A 51 9.74 5.45 19.71
N ASP A 52 8.72 5.59 20.55
CA ASP A 52 8.87 5.76 22.00
C ASP A 52 9.52 4.53 22.65
N TRP A 53 9.15 3.32 22.20
CA TRP A 53 9.76 2.09 22.66
C TRP A 53 11.25 2.01 22.28
N LEU A 54 11.61 2.37 21.04
CA LEU A 54 13.00 2.41 20.60
C LEU A 54 13.81 3.45 21.38
N ALA A 55 13.24 4.63 21.63
CA ALA A 55 13.89 5.69 22.42
C ALA A 55 14.13 5.25 23.87
N THR A 56 13.13 4.61 24.49
CA THR A 56 13.23 4.07 25.86
C THR A 56 14.36 3.04 25.99
N HIS A 57 14.59 2.22 24.97
CA HIS A 57 15.60 1.17 24.96
C HIS A 57 16.89 1.55 24.22
N ALA A 58 17.12 2.84 23.98
CA ALA A 58 18.26 3.32 23.21
C ALA A 58 19.63 3.08 23.88
N ALA A 59 19.66 2.73 25.18
CA ALA A 59 20.89 2.27 25.84
C ALA A 59 21.36 0.93 25.26
N ASP A 60 20.43 0.04 24.94
CA ASP A 60 20.69 -1.34 24.50
C ASP A 60 20.58 -1.53 22.98
N ILE A 61 19.85 -0.64 22.31
CA ILE A 61 19.63 -0.62 20.87
C ILE A 61 20.25 0.67 20.32
N LYS A 62 21.41 0.56 19.66
CA LYS A 62 22.10 1.72 19.07
C LYS A 62 21.90 1.87 17.57
N ARG A 63 21.64 0.75 16.87
CA ARG A 63 21.48 0.68 15.43
C ARG A 63 20.13 0.07 15.10
N VAL A 64 19.40 0.70 14.19
CA VAL A 64 18.07 0.29 13.77
C VAL A 64 18.01 0.24 12.24
N GLY A 65 17.66 -0.92 11.70
CA GLY A 65 17.37 -1.10 10.28
C GLY A 65 15.89 -0.90 10.01
N TYR A 66 15.54 -0.31 8.86
CA TYR A 66 14.17 -0.27 8.37
C TYR A 66 14.10 -0.77 6.92
N ASP A 67 13.03 -1.49 6.60
CA ASP A 67 12.78 -2.07 5.27
C ASP A 67 12.13 -1.03 4.35
N ALA A 68 12.91 -0.41 3.47
CA ALA A 68 12.47 0.73 2.66
C ALA A 68 11.28 0.40 1.71
N PRO A 69 11.21 -0.78 1.09
CA PRO A 69 10.03 -1.23 0.35
C PRO A 69 8.72 -1.32 1.16
N ARG A 70 8.80 -1.48 2.49
CA ARG A 70 7.63 -1.69 3.37
C ARG A 70 7.20 -0.48 4.18
N LEU A 71 8.12 0.45 4.40
CA LEU A 71 7.89 1.60 5.26
C LEU A 71 7.59 2.86 4.44
N SER A 72 6.53 3.59 4.78
CA SER A 72 6.22 4.85 4.11
C SER A 72 7.20 5.97 4.49
N VAL A 73 7.29 7.00 3.64
CA VAL A 73 8.14 8.17 3.89
C VAL A 73 7.76 8.87 5.19
N ALA A 74 6.45 9.04 5.44
CA ALA A 74 5.95 9.67 6.66
C ALA A 74 6.22 8.81 7.90
N GLN A 75 6.04 7.49 7.82
CA GLN A 75 6.35 6.56 8.91
C GLN A 75 7.82 6.62 9.30
N ARG A 76 8.73 6.63 8.31
CA ARG A 76 10.17 6.82 8.55
C ARG A 76 10.46 8.17 9.20
N ALA A 77 9.90 9.25 8.65
CA ALA A 77 10.12 10.60 9.17
C ALA A 77 9.65 10.73 10.62
N CYS A 78 8.49 10.16 10.96
CA CYS A 78 7.95 10.09 12.31
C CYS A 78 8.93 9.39 13.26
N MET A 79 9.39 8.18 12.91
CA MET A 79 10.34 7.44 13.75
C MET A 79 11.68 8.16 13.91
N PHE A 80 12.20 8.80 12.86
CA PHE A 80 13.45 9.57 12.93
C PHE A 80 13.31 10.77 13.86
N ALA A 81 12.18 11.49 13.78
CA ALA A 81 11.92 12.63 14.63
C ALA A 81 11.83 12.23 16.11
N GLN A 82 11.10 11.16 16.41
CA GLN A 82 10.89 10.68 17.79
C GLN A 82 12.16 10.14 18.44
N THR A 83 13.01 9.49 17.65
CA THR A 83 14.24 8.87 18.17
C THR A 83 15.47 9.78 18.05
N ARG A 84 15.30 11.04 17.60
CA ARG A 84 16.40 11.97 17.33
C ARG A 84 17.27 12.24 18.57
N SER A 85 16.63 12.49 19.72
CA SER A 85 17.33 12.74 20.99
C SER A 85 17.97 11.48 21.59
N ALA A 86 17.52 10.30 21.16
CA ALA A 86 18.00 9.01 21.64
C ALA A 86 19.31 8.56 20.98
N GLY A 87 19.78 9.27 19.95
CA GLY A 87 21.06 9.00 19.29
C GLY A 87 21.08 7.67 18.52
N LEU A 88 19.93 7.19 18.05
CA LEU A 88 19.85 5.97 17.25
C LEU A 88 20.45 6.19 15.86
N GLN A 89 21.23 5.20 15.41
CA GLN A 89 21.76 5.14 14.05
C GLN A 89 20.82 4.35 13.17
N TRP A 90 20.21 5.00 12.19
CA TRP A 90 19.27 4.39 11.27
C TRP A 90 19.96 3.93 9.98
N THR A 91 19.56 2.77 9.48
CA THR A 91 20.04 2.23 8.21
C THR A 91 18.86 1.75 7.39
N SER A 92 18.80 2.15 6.12
CA SER A 92 17.85 1.60 5.17
C SER A 92 18.34 0.22 4.74
N LEU A 93 17.48 -0.78 4.86
CA LEU A 93 17.69 -2.11 4.30
C LEU A 93 17.07 -2.15 2.91
N ALA A 94 17.78 -2.75 1.96
CA ALA A 94 17.36 -2.83 0.56
C ALA A 94 17.35 -4.30 0.09
N ASP A 95 17.09 -4.52 -1.20
CA ASP A 95 17.29 -5.80 -1.89
C ASP A 95 16.69 -7.02 -1.18
N SER A 96 15.54 -6.83 -0.54
CA SER A 96 14.82 -7.88 0.19
C SER A 96 15.66 -8.55 1.30
N GLU A 97 16.61 -7.83 1.91
CA GLU A 97 17.48 -8.34 3.00
C GLU A 97 16.69 -9.02 4.13
N ILE A 98 15.56 -8.42 4.54
CA ILE A 98 14.69 -9.00 5.58
C ILE A 98 14.05 -10.30 5.11
N ASP A 99 13.59 -10.35 3.86
CA ASP A 99 12.92 -11.52 3.30
C ASP A 99 13.88 -12.68 3.14
N GLN A 100 15.10 -12.41 2.68
CA GLN A 100 16.18 -13.39 2.62
C GLN A 100 16.52 -13.92 4.01
N ALA A 101 16.66 -13.03 5.01
CA ALA A 101 17.02 -13.40 6.37
C ALA A 101 15.99 -14.33 7.04
N ILE A 102 14.71 -14.21 6.67
CA ILE A 102 13.64 -15.09 7.19
C ILE A 102 13.20 -16.17 6.19
N SER A 103 13.87 -16.26 5.03
CA SER A 103 13.50 -17.16 3.92
C SER A 103 12.01 -17.04 3.55
N LEU A 104 11.50 -15.80 3.49
CA LEU A 104 10.12 -15.55 3.14
C LEU A 104 9.87 -16.06 1.71
N PRO A 105 8.84 -16.89 1.48
CA PRO A 105 8.54 -17.34 0.13
C PRO A 105 8.22 -16.12 -0.73
N GLY A 106 8.87 -16.04 -1.90
CA GLY A 106 8.55 -15.02 -2.88
C GLY A 106 7.07 -15.10 -3.30
N TRP A 107 6.51 -13.96 -3.69
CA TRP A 107 5.13 -13.87 -4.15
C TRP A 107 5.11 -13.64 -5.66
N ARG A 108 4.59 -14.60 -6.43
CA ARG A 108 4.47 -14.50 -7.89
C ARG A 108 3.01 -14.49 -8.31
N VAL A 109 2.65 -13.55 -9.17
CA VAL A 109 1.33 -13.39 -9.76
C VAL A 109 1.50 -13.18 -11.26
N GLU A 110 0.71 -13.92 -12.04
CA GLU A 110 0.71 -13.85 -13.51
C GLU A 110 -0.72 -13.58 -14.01
N ARG A 111 -1.48 -12.78 -13.26
CA ARG A 111 -2.85 -12.38 -13.62
C ARG A 111 -2.82 -11.09 -14.45
N PRO A 112 -3.75 -10.91 -15.40
CA PRO A 112 -3.76 -9.73 -16.25
C PRO A 112 -4.15 -8.47 -15.48
N ILE A 113 -3.54 -7.37 -15.88
CA ILE A 113 -3.99 -6.00 -15.62
C ILE A 113 -4.81 -5.59 -16.84
N PHE A 114 -6.09 -5.29 -16.64
CA PHE A 114 -7.02 -5.00 -17.74
C PHE A 114 -7.72 -3.67 -17.54
N GLU A 115 -7.98 -2.98 -18.64
CA GLU A 115 -8.67 -1.69 -18.67
C GLU A 115 -10.19 -1.83 -18.45
N LEU A 116 -10.76 -0.88 -17.71
CA LEU A 116 -12.19 -0.65 -17.60
C LEU A 116 -12.63 0.39 -18.63
N PRO A 117 -13.73 0.14 -19.36
CA PRO A 117 -14.20 1.07 -20.38
C PRO A 117 -14.74 2.36 -19.76
N ARG A 118 -14.74 3.45 -20.54
CA ARG A 118 -15.32 4.74 -20.13
C ARG A 118 -16.79 4.63 -19.71
N SER A 119 -17.55 3.68 -20.26
CA SER A 119 -18.95 3.44 -19.85
C SER A 119 -19.10 3.00 -18.38
N VAL A 120 -18.02 2.51 -17.75
CA VAL A 120 -17.96 2.11 -16.34
C VAL A 120 -17.36 3.24 -15.48
N THR A 121 -16.30 3.90 -15.97
CA THR A 121 -15.53 4.88 -15.20
C THR A 121 -16.02 6.32 -15.34
N GLY A 122 -16.69 6.66 -16.44
CA GLY A 122 -17.13 8.02 -16.80
C GLY A 122 -16.03 8.91 -17.40
N VAL A 123 -14.76 8.55 -17.20
CA VAL A 123 -13.56 9.31 -17.61
C VAL A 123 -12.54 8.38 -18.27
N SER A 124 -11.78 8.92 -19.23
CA SER A 124 -10.65 8.24 -19.87
C SER A 124 -9.37 8.34 -19.05
N ILE A 125 -8.37 7.51 -19.38
CA ILE A 125 -7.03 7.58 -18.78
C ILE A 125 -6.39 8.96 -19.04
N ALA A 126 -6.54 9.48 -20.25
CA ALA A 126 -6.03 10.80 -20.62
C ALA A 126 -6.64 11.93 -19.76
N GLU A 127 -7.95 11.91 -19.51
CA GLU A 127 -8.62 12.88 -18.63
C GLU A 127 -8.15 12.76 -17.18
N ASN A 128 -7.91 11.53 -16.68
CA ASN A 128 -7.35 11.31 -15.35
C ASN A 128 -5.94 11.88 -15.21
N VAL A 129 -5.05 11.60 -16.18
CA VAL A 129 -3.67 12.11 -16.20
C VAL A 129 -3.66 13.63 -16.33
N ALA A 130 -4.46 14.21 -17.22
CA ALA A 130 -4.59 15.66 -17.35
C ALA A 130 -5.08 16.32 -16.06
N THR A 131 -6.07 15.71 -15.39
CA THR A 131 -6.59 16.21 -14.11
C THR A 131 -5.55 16.13 -12.99
N LEU A 132 -4.77 15.05 -12.95
CA LEU A 132 -3.64 14.89 -12.03
C LEU A 132 -2.62 16.01 -12.22
N ASN A 133 -2.14 16.21 -13.45
CA ASN A 133 -1.14 17.24 -13.78
C ASN A 133 -1.66 18.65 -13.45
N LYS A 134 -2.92 18.94 -13.79
CA LYS A 134 -3.58 20.21 -13.45
C LYS A 134 -3.57 20.46 -11.94
N ARG A 135 -3.99 19.48 -11.13
CA ARG A 135 -4.05 19.62 -9.66
C ARG A 135 -2.66 19.77 -9.03
N ILE A 136 -1.65 19.12 -9.60
CA ILE A 136 -0.26 19.31 -9.19
C ILE A 136 0.19 20.75 -9.48
N GLY A 137 -0.04 21.25 -10.70
CA GLY A 137 0.29 22.64 -11.06
C GLY A 137 -0.43 23.67 -10.18
N GLU A 138 -1.72 23.45 -9.89
CA GLU A 138 -2.49 24.28 -8.95
C GLU A 138 -1.89 24.27 -7.54
N HIS A 139 -1.48 23.10 -7.03
CA HIS A 139 -0.85 22.99 -5.71
C HIS A 139 0.52 23.67 -5.64
N LEU A 140 1.31 23.57 -6.71
CA LEU A 140 2.62 24.21 -6.82
C LEU A 140 2.52 25.72 -7.10
N GLY A 141 1.34 26.22 -7.49
CA GLY A 141 1.14 27.61 -7.88
C GLY A 141 1.70 27.96 -9.26
N ASP A 142 2.06 26.95 -10.06
CA ASP A 142 2.60 27.10 -11.41
C ASP A 142 2.09 25.95 -12.31
N PRO A 143 1.17 26.23 -13.26
CA PRO A 143 0.70 25.23 -14.23
C PRO A 143 1.78 24.67 -15.16
N CYS A 144 2.91 25.36 -15.28
CA CYS A 144 4.06 24.97 -16.10
C CYS A 144 5.17 24.32 -15.27
N ALA A 145 4.96 24.08 -13.97
CA ALA A 145 5.94 23.45 -13.12
C ALA A 145 6.37 22.09 -13.69
N LYS A 146 7.69 21.87 -13.75
CA LYS A 146 8.27 20.59 -14.17
C LYS A 146 8.12 19.57 -13.05
N ALA A 147 6.96 18.93 -12.98
CA ALA A 147 6.61 18.01 -11.91
C ALA A 147 6.49 16.56 -12.41
N ALA A 148 6.94 15.64 -11.57
CA ALA A 148 6.68 14.21 -11.71
C ALA A 148 5.78 13.74 -10.57
N PHE A 149 4.79 12.90 -10.87
CA PHE A 149 4.01 12.19 -9.87
C PHE A 149 4.47 10.74 -9.77
N LEU A 150 4.55 10.20 -8.54
CA LEU A 150 4.85 8.80 -8.30
C LEU A 150 3.91 8.17 -7.26
N SER A 151 3.55 6.90 -7.47
CA SER A 151 2.79 6.14 -6.48
C SER A 151 3.08 4.65 -6.56
N CYS A 152 3.06 4.00 -5.38
CA CYS A 152 3.03 2.54 -5.23
C CYS A 152 1.70 2.05 -4.60
N ALA A 153 0.74 2.95 -4.38
CA ALA A 153 -0.56 2.58 -3.84
C ALA A 153 -1.42 2.01 -4.97
N ALA A 154 -1.61 0.68 -4.99
CA ALA A 154 -2.32 -0.09 -6.04
C ALA A 154 -3.61 0.59 -6.56
N ASP A 155 -4.31 1.22 -5.63
CA ASP A 155 -5.53 1.98 -5.79
C ASP A 155 -5.40 3.27 -6.62
N ASP A 156 -4.30 4.01 -6.47
CA ASP A 156 -3.99 5.19 -7.29
C ASP A 156 -3.66 4.76 -8.72
N LEU A 157 -2.85 3.71 -8.86
CA LEU A 157 -2.47 3.14 -10.16
C LEU A 157 -3.70 2.67 -10.94
N SER A 158 -4.55 1.90 -10.27
CA SER A 158 -5.78 1.34 -10.83
C SER A 158 -6.78 2.41 -11.23
N TYR A 159 -6.82 3.54 -10.52
CA TYR A 159 -7.70 4.65 -10.90
C TYR A 159 -7.15 5.46 -12.08
N LEU A 160 -5.89 5.92 -12.00
CA LEU A 160 -5.31 6.76 -13.04
C LEU A 160 -5.32 6.05 -14.41
N LEU A 161 -4.97 4.77 -14.42
CA LEU A 161 -4.95 3.93 -15.61
C LEU A 161 -6.31 3.28 -15.93
N ASN A 162 -7.40 3.65 -15.23
CA ASN A 162 -8.70 2.98 -15.35
C ASN A 162 -8.61 1.45 -15.40
N SER A 163 -7.67 0.84 -14.68
CA SER A 163 -7.34 -0.57 -14.82
C SER A 163 -7.63 -1.34 -13.54
N ARG A 164 -7.80 -2.65 -13.66
CA ARG A 164 -7.99 -3.58 -12.55
C ARG A 164 -7.08 -4.78 -12.69
N GLY A 165 -6.83 -5.44 -11.57
CA GLY A 165 -6.11 -6.70 -11.50
C GLY A 165 -6.44 -7.39 -10.19
N TYR A 166 -6.27 -8.71 -10.15
CA TYR A 166 -6.60 -9.51 -8.96
C TYR A 166 -5.32 -10.03 -8.30
N HIS A 167 -4.39 -9.12 -8.02
CA HIS A 167 -3.04 -9.43 -7.56
C HIS A 167 -2.97 -9.73 -6.07
N LEU A 168 -3.90 -9.17 -5.29
CA LEU A 168 -4.02 -9.35 -3.85
C LEU A 168 -5.41 -9.93 -3.49
N PRO A 169 -5.53 -10.77 -2.46
CA PRO A 169 -6.82 -11.27 -2.00
C PRO A 169 -7.79 -10.13 -1.66
N TYR A 170 -9.06 -10.29 -2.07
CA TYR A 170 -10.15 -9.35 -1.77
C TYR A 170 -9.97 -7.92 -2.31
N VAL A 171 -9.00 -7.71 -3.20
CA VAL A 171 -8.70 -6.41 -3.83
C VAL A 171 -8.75 -6.58 -5.35
N SER A 172 -9.36 -5.61 -6.04
CA SER A 172 -9.44 -5.58 -7.51
C SER A 172 -8.43 -4.61 -8.16
N SER A 173 -7.48 -4.16 -7.37
CA SER A 173 -6.35 -3.32 -7.78
C SER A 173 -5.12 -4.17 -8.09
N HIS A 174 -4.22 -3.65 -8.93
CA HIS A 174 -2.98 -4.33 -9.29
C HIS A 174 -1.75 -3.73 -8.60
N VAL A 175 -0.72 -4.56 -8.43
CA VAL A 175 0.57 -4.17 -7.85
C VAL A 175 1.48 -3.66 -8.95
N GLY A 176 2.12 -2.53 -8.69
CA GLY A 176 3.13 -1.90 -9.55
C GLY A 176 3.57 -0.56 -8.97
N PHE A 177 4.47 0.13 -9.68
CA PHE A 177 4.84 1.52 -9.41
C PHE A 177 4.53 2.38 -10.62
N LEU A 178 3.84 3.48 -10.41
CA LEU A 178 3.44 4.40 -11.49
C LEU A 178 4.22 5.69 -11.39
N PHE A 179 4.68 6.15 -12.55
CA PHE A 179 5.37 7.42 -12.74
C PHE A 179 4.64 8.19 -13.83
N VAL A 180 4.30 9.45 -13.56
CA VAL A 180 3.59 10.33 -14.51
C VAL A 180 4.39 11.63 -14.62
N VAL A 181 4.76 12.00 -15.84
CA VAL A 181 5.44 13.26 -16.16
C VAL A 181 4.73 13.88 -17.37
N GLY A 182 3.88 14.87 -17.12
CA GLY A 182 2.96 15.36 -18.17
C GLY A 182 2.12 14.20 -18.71
N ASP A 183 2.13 14.00 -20.03
CA ASP A 183 1.42 12.89 -20.69
C ASP A 183 2.24 11.58 -20.75
N ALA A 184 3.52 11.60 -20.35
CA ALA A 184 4.34 10.41 -20.32
C ALA A 184 4.04 9.61 -19.04
N VAL A 185 3.63 8.36 -19.20
CA VAL A 185 3.26 7.49 -18.08
C VAL A 185 4.05 6.20 -18.16
N ALA A 186 4.70 5.81 -17.06
CA ALA A 186 5.35 4.51 -16.94
C ALA A 186 4.72 3.69 -15.80
N LEU A 187 4.34 2.46 -16.09
CA LEU A 187 4.00 1.43 -15.12
C LEU A 187 5.18 0.46 -15.00
N PHE A 188 5.87 0.49 -13.86
CA PHE A 188 6.89 -0.47 -13.50
C PHE A 188 6.27 -1.66 -12.77
N LEU A 189 6.48 -2.86 -13.30
CA LEU A 189 6.09 -4.12 -12.67
C LEU A 189 7.32 -4.73 -11.98
N PRO A 190 7.37 -4.79 -10.64
CA PRO A 190 8.50 -5.37 -9.92
C PRO A 190 8.54 -6.89 -10.07
N GLU A 191 9.66 -7.48 -9.63
CA GLU A 191 9.80 -8.92 -9.51
C GLU A 191 8.57 -9.56 -8.85
N GLY A 192 8.11 -10.67 -9.43
CA GLY A 192 6.93 -11.39 -8.97
C GLY A 192 5.65 -10.93 -9.66
N PHE A 193 5.64 -9.75 -10.28
CA PHE A 193 4.52 -9.20 -11.06
C PHE A 193 4.94 -8.84 -12.50
N ASP A 194 6.22 -8.97 -12.82
CA ASP A 194 6.86 -8.61 -14.09
C ASP A 194 6.37 -9.44 -15.28
N LEU A 195 5.72 -10.58 -15.03
CA LEU A 195 5.07 -11.40 -16.05
C LEU A 195 3.57 -11.13 -16.23
N CYS A 196 2.96 -10.25 -15.43
CA CYS A 196 1.54 -9.90 -15.58
C CYS A 196 1.29 -9.29 -16.98
N PRO A 197 0.36 -9.85 -17.78
CA PRO A 197 -0.08 -9.20 -19.01
C PRO A 197 -0.69 -7.83 -18.70
N VAL A 198 -0.39 -6.81 -19.51
CA VAL A 198 -0.99 -5.48 -19.38
C VAL A 198 -1.82 -5.20 -20.63
N GLN A 199 -3.12 -5.09 -20.44
CA GLN A 199 -4.14 -4.90 -21.47
C GLN A 199 -4.78 -3.52 -21.28
N VAL A 200 -3.99 -2.48 -21.56
CA VAL A 200 -4.38 -1.07 -21.44
C VAL A 200 -4.02 -0.39 -22.75
N ASP A 201 -4.97 -0.38 -23.68
CA ASP A 201 -4.73 0.01 -25.07
C ASP A 201 -5.20 1.44 -25.35
N SER A 202 -6.08 2.01 -24.52
CA SER A 202 -6.63 3.35 -24.77
C SER A 202 -5.66 4.50 -24.52
N TYR A 203 -4.49 4.21 -23.94
CA TYR A 203 -3.47 5.21 -23.62
C TYR A 203 -2.09 4.83 -24.21
N PRO A 204 -1.84 5.16 -25.50
CA PRO A 204 -0.61 4.78 -26.21
C PRO A 204 0.70 5.31 -25.60
N ALA A 205 0.62 6.35 -24.77
CA ALA A 205 1.77 6.91 -24.06
C ALA A 205 2.20 6.08 -22.84
N LEU A 206 1.40 5.08 -22.42
CA LEU A 206 1.77 4.17 -21.35
C LEU A 206 2.96 3.30 -21.76
N ARG A 207 4.03 3.38 -20.98
CA ARG A 207 5.19 2.48 -21.06
C ARG A 207 5.12 1.45 -19.93
N VAL A 208 5.15 0.17 -20.28
CA VAL A 208 5.24 -0.92 -19.29
C VAL A 208 6.69 -1.35 -19.17
N ILE A 209 7.26 -1.22 -17.99
CA ILE A 209 8.65 -1.59 -17.68
C ILE A 209 8.61 -2.79 -16.73
N ARG A 210 9.31 -3.88 -17.07
CA ARG A 210 9.18 -5.18 -16.37
C ARG A 210 10.49 -5.50 -15.67
N ASN A 211 10.53 -5.30 -14.36
CA ASN A 211 11.67 -5.57 -13.48
C ASN A 211 13.04 -5.10 -14.05
N ASP A 212 13.06 -3.98 -14.77
CA ASP A 212 14.26 -3.40 -15.37
C ASP A 212 14.46 -1.98 -14.84
N ALA A 213 15.19 -1.90 -13.73
CA ALA A 213 15.49 -0.62 -13.08
C ALA A 213 16.27 0.33 -14.01
N ALA A 214 17.16 -0.20 -14.86
CA ALA A 214 17.93 0.60 -15.80
C ALA A 214 17.04 1.18 -16.90
N ALA A 215 16.03 0.44 -17.38
CA ALA A 215 15.03 0.97 -18.31
C ALA A 215 14.17 2.06 -17.66
N LEU A 216 13.80 1.89 -16.39
CA LEU A 216 13.11 2.92 -15.64
C LEU A 216 13.95 4.20 -15.51
N GLU A 217 15.22 4.08 -15.12
CA GLU A 217 16.13 5.23 -15.05
C GLU A 217 16.27 5.93 -16.40
N ARG A 218 16.44 5.17 -17.51
CA ARG A 218 16.48 5.74 -18.87
C ARG A 218 15.17 6.42 -19.28
N PHE A 219 14.02 5.94 -18.82
CA PHE A 219 12.74 6.60 -19.07
C PHE A 219 12.67 7.93 -18.31
N LEU A 220 12.98 7.92 -17.01
CA LEU A 220 12.91 9.10 -16.15
C LEU A 220 13.94 10.17 -16.55
N ALA A 221 15.14 9.77 -16.97
CA ALA A 221 16.22 10.68 -17.38
C ALA A 221 15.91 11.50 -18.65
N GLN A 222 14.82 11.22 -19.36
CA GLN A 222 14.36 12.01 -20.51
C GLN A 222 13.75 13.35 -20.08
N PHE A 223 13.41 13.50 -18.81
CA PHE A 223 12.69 14.65 -18.28
C PHE A 223 13.59 15.45 -17.33
N ASP A 224 13.53 16.77 -17.47
CA ASP A 224 14.02 17.72 -16.49
C ASP A 224 12.89 17.99 -15.48
N ILE A 225 13.11 17.66 -14.20
CA ILE A 225 12.09 17.70 -13.15
C ILE A 225 12.60 18.52 -11.97
N GLU A 226 11.78 19.47 -11.53
CA GLU A 226 12.04 20.34 -10.39
C GLU A 226 11.28 19.87 -9.14
N TYR A 227 10.15 19.18 -9.32
CA TYR A 227 9.28 18.74 -8.25
C TYR A 227 8.88 17.27 -8.40
N VAL A 228 8.97 16.50 -7.32
CA VAL A 228 8.51 15.12 -7.26
C VAL A 228 7.37 15.03 -6.26
N CYS A 229 6.15 14.87 -6.75
CA CYS A 229 4.92 14.87 -5.97
C CYS A 229 4.44 13.45 -5.68
N TYR A 230 4.16 13.16 -4.42
CA TYR A 230 3.56 11.90 -3.98
C TYR A 230 3.03 12.03 -2.55
N GLY A 231 2.17 11.10 -2.12
CA GLY A 231 1.68 11.08 -0.74
C GLY A 231 2.69 10.41 0.19
N PHE A 232 3.25 11.14 1.15
CA PHE A 232 4.29 10.63 2.05
C PHE A 232 3.80 9.47 2.92
N GLU A 233 2.51 9.45 3.25
CA GLU A 233 1.88 8.36 4.00
C GLU A 233 1.70 7.08 3.17
N ALA A 234 1.47 7.21 1.87
CA ALA A 234 1.10 6.09 0.99
C ALA A 234 2.30 5.47 0.27
N VAL A 235 3.35 6.25 0.00
CA VAL A 235 4.49 5.81 -0.79
C VAL A 235 5.61 5.29 0.10
N ASN A 236 6.11 4.09 -0.23
CA ASN A 236 7.24 3.47 0.45
C ASN A 236 8.55 4.25 0.22
N CYS A 237 9.54 4.07 1.09
CA CYS A 237 10.81 4.80 1.02
C CYS A 237 11.65 4.42 -0.21
N ALA A 238 11.52 3.20 -0.73
CA ALA A 238 12.32 2.73 -1.86
C ALA A 238 12.07 3.53 -3.15
N LEU A 239 10.82 3.93 -3.41
CA LEU A 239 10.43 4.64 -4.62
C LEU A 239 11.07 6.05 -4.75
N PRO A 240 10.97 6.95 -3.77
CA PRO A 240 11.65 8.25 -3.81
C PRO A 240 13.18 8.12 -3.77
N ASP A 241 13.73 7.06 -3.16
CA ASP A 241 15.18 6.83 -3.17
C ASP A 241 15.68 6.42 -4.57
N ALA A 242 14.87 5.69 -5.35
CA ALA A 242 15.18 5.37 -6.75
C ALA A 242 15.18 6.62 -7.64
N VAL A 243 14.18 7.49 -7.52
CA VAL A 243 14.10 8.70 -8.37
C VAL A 243 15.15 9.76 -8.01
N ARG A 244 15.62 9.82 -6.75
CA ARG A 244 16.73 10.71 -6.35
C ARG A 244 18.03 10.44 -7.11
N ARG A 245 18.23 9.22 -7.61
CA ARG A 245 19.40 8.89 -8.45
C ARG A 245 19.32 9.56 -9.82
N VAL A 246 18.12 9.84 -10.31
CA VAL A 246 17.86 10.46 -11.61
C VAL A 246 17.68 11.97 -11.49
N TRP A 247 16.94 12.42 -10.47
CA TRP A 247 16.64 13.83 -10.21
C TRP A 247 17.13 14.23 -8.80
N PRO A 248 18.45 14.35 -8.59
CA PRO A 248 19.02 14.60 -7.26
C PRO A 248 18.62 15.95 -6.66
N ASP A 249 18.38 16.95 -7.50
CA ASP A 249 18.05 18.32 -7.09
C ASP A 249 16.55 18.59 -6.99
N ALA A 250 15.70 17.64 -7.41
CA ALA A 250 14.26 17.82 -7.40
C ALA A 250 13.70 17.86 -5.97
N ARG A 251 12.77 18.78 -5.73
CA ARG A 251 12.11 18.94 -4.44
C ARG A 251 11.01 17.90 -4.29
N HIS A 252 11.06 17.12 -3.22
CA HIS A 252 10.00 16.15 -2.90
C HIS A 252 8.85 16.87 -2.17
N VAL A 253 7.63 16.75 -2.69
CA VAL A 253 6.44 17.45 -2.21
C VAL A 253 5.39 16.42 -1.78
N ASP A 254 4.89 16.55 -0.55
CA ASP A 254 3.80 15.72 -0.03
C ASP A 254 2.46 16.15 -0.62
N HIS A 255 2.17 15.66 -1.82
CA HIS A 255 0.94 15.97 -2.53
C HIS A 255 0.51 14.79 -3.41
N ASN A 256 -0.64 14.21 -3.08
CA ASN A 256 -1.32 13.21 -3.89
C ASN A 256 -2.78 13.63 -4.13
N PRO A 257 -3.11 14.19 -5.31
CA PRO A 257 -4.49 14.59 -5.60
C PRO A 257 -5.39 13.40 -5.98
N VAL A 258 -4.82 12.21 -6.22
CA VAL A 258 -5.54 11.03 -6.73
C VAL A 258 -6.56 10.53 -5.72
N GLU A 259 -6.28 10.61 -4.41
CA GLU A 259 -7.25 10.22 -3.38
C GLU A 259 -8.54 11.05 -3.49
N ALA A 260 -8.41 12.38 -3.60
CA ALA A 260 -9.55 13.27 -3.78
C ALA A 260 -10.26 13.07 -5.13
N MET A 261 -9.50 12.79 -6.20
CA MET A 261 -10.06 12.43 -7.51
C MET A 261 -10.90 11.15 -7.41
N ARG A 262 -10.39 10.14 -6.71
CA ARG A 262 -11.10 8.88 -6.45
C ARG A 262 -12.32 9.09 -5.58
N ALA A 263 -12.27 9.94 -4.57
CA ALA A 263 -13.40 10.18 -3.67
C ALA A 263 -14.62 10.74 -4.42
N ALA A 264 -14.40 11.64 -5.38
CA ALA A 264 -15.45 12.22 -6.22
C ALA A 264 -15.89 11.25 -7.33
N LYS A 265 -16.90 10.40 -7.05
CA LYS A 265 -17.39 9.43 -8.03
C LYS A 265 -18.12 10.09 -9.20
N THR A 266 -17.88 9.59 -10.40
CA THR A 266 -18.65 9.95 -11.60
C THR A 266 -20.07 9.35 -11.54
N PRO A 267 -21.04 9.90 -12.29
CA PRO A 267 -22.37 9.30 -12.40
C PRO A 267 -22.35 7.83 -12.84
N GLU A 268 -21.44 7.46 -13.75
CA GLU A 268 -21.24 6.10 -14.23
C GLU A 268 -20.80 5.18 -13.09
N VAL A 269 -19.78 5.58 -12.32
CA VAL A 269 -19.30 4.81 -11.16
C VAL A 269 -20.38 4.69 -10.09
N LEU A 270 -21.16 5.75 -9.84
CA LEU A 270 -22.30 5.70 -8.91
C LEU A 270 -23.39 4.74 -9.40
N GLY A 271 -23.63 4.67 -10.71
CA GLY A 271 -24.52 3.68 -11.32
C GLY A 271 -24.06 2.25 -11.01
N GLN A 272 -22.77 1.97 -11.20
CA GLN A 272 -22.17 0.66 -10.90
C GLN A 272 -22.27 0.32 -9.40
N PHE A 273 -22.06 1.30 -8.52
CA PHE A 273 -22.22 1.10 -7.08
C PHE A 273 -23.65 0.66 -6.73
N ARG A 274 -24.67 1.39 -7.22
CA ARG A 274 -26.08 1.06 -6.94
C ARG A 274 -26.44 -0.35 -7.41
N ASP A 275 -26.04 -0.71 -8.63
CA ASP A 275 -26.24 -2.06 -9.18
C ASP A 275 -25.54 -3.13 -8.32
N ALA A 276 -24.27 -2.92 -7.96
CA ALA A 276 -23.52 -3.85 -7.12
C ALA A 276 -24.14 -4.03 -5.73
N PHE A 277 -24.58 -2.94 -5.09
CA PHE A 277 -25.27 -2.99 -3.80
C PHE A 277 -26.60 -3.74 -3.89
N ALA A 278 -27.39 -3.54 -4.96
CA ALA A 278 -28.64 -4.25 -5.17
C ALA A 278 -28.39 -5.77 -5.27
N ARG A 279 -27.48 -6.20 -6.17
CA ARG A 279 -27.12 -7.62 -6.32
C ARG A 279 -26.58 -8.24 -5.04
N SER A 280 -25.72 -7.51 -4.31
CA SER A 280 -25.18 -7.97 -3.02
C SER A 280 -26.30 -8.15 -1.98
N SER A 281 -27.24 -7.21 -1.91
CA SER A 281 -28.38 -7.30 -0.98
C SER A 281 -29.24 -8.52 -1.27
N ASP A 282 -29.49 -8.81 -2.55
CA ASP A 282 -30.26 -9.99 -2.96
C ASP A 282 -29.56 -11.29 -2.57
N ALA A 283 -28.24 -11.37 -2.81
CA ALA A 283 -27.43 -12.53 -2.43
C ALA A 283 -27.41 -12.77 -0.91
N ILE A 284 -27.29 -11.70 -0.12
CA ILE A 284 -27.37 -11.77 1.35
C ILE A 284 -28.75 -12.27 1.78
N ALA A 285 -29.81 -11.74 1.20
CA ALA A 285 -31.17 -12.15 1.53
C ALA A 285 -31.42 -13.63 1.19
N GLU A 286 -30.88 -14.13 0.08
CA GLU A 286 -30.92 -15.54 -0.29
C GLU A 286 -30.16 -16.41 0.71
N ALA A 287 -28.93 -16.04 1.06
CA ALA A 287 -28.13 -16.76 2.05
C ALA A 287 -28.83 -16.82 3.42
N MET A 288 -29.45 -15.72 3.87
CA MET A 288 -30.23 -15.69 5.10
C MET A 288 -31.45 -16.61 5.05
N ARG A 289 -32.19 -16.62 3.92
CA ARG A 289 -33.33 -17.53 3.72
C ARG A 289 -32.89 -18.99 3.75
N TRP A 290 -31.78 -19.32 3.10
CA TRP A 290 -31.21 -20.66 3.11
C TRP A 290 -30.82 -21.10 4.52
N ALA A 291 -30.08 -20.27 5.25
CA ALA A 291 -29.63 -20.57 6.61
C ALA A 291 -30.82 -20.82 7.56
N LYS A 292 -31.87 -19.99 7.45
CA LYS A 292 -33.10 -20.16 8.24
C LYS A 292 -33.78 -21.50 7.94
N LYS A 293 -33.93 -21.88 6.66
CA LYS A 293 -34.53 -23.17 6.28
C LYS A 293 -33.70 -24.36 6.79
N ALA A 294 -32.38 -24.29 6.67
CA ALA A 294 -31.48 -25.33 7.17
C ALA A 294 -31.63 -25.52 8.70
N SER A 295 -31.72 -24.42 9.46
CA SER A 295 -31.93 -24.50 10.91
C SER A 295 -33.29 -25.08 11.32
N THR A 296 -34.33 -24.91 10.49
CA THR A 296 -35.66 -25.49 10.74
C THR A 296 -35.76 -26.97 10.34
N ALA A 297 -34.96 -27.40 9.36
CA ALA A 297 -34.95 -28.79 8.88
C ALA A 297 -34.12 -29.73 9.79
N SER A 298 -33.18 -29.20 10.57
CA SER A 298 -32.40 -29.96 11.57
C SER A 298 -33.09 -30.15 12.92
N GLY A 299 -34.40 -29.86 13.01
CA GLY A 299 -35.21 -30.14 14.21
C GLY A 299 -35.51 -31.63 14.34
N THR A 300 -34.85 -32.32 15.27
CA THR A 300 -35.16 -33.68 15.71
C THR A 300 -36.63 -33.85 16.15
N PRO A 301 -37.26 -35.03 15.95
CA PRO A 301 -38.62 -35.30 16.39
C PRO A 301 -38.70 -35.30 17.92
N ASN A 302 -39.60 -34.51 18.50
CA ASN A 302 -40.00 -34.65 19.89
C ASN A 302 -40.77 -35.97 20.06
N SER A 303 -40.13 -36.98 20.65
CA SER A 303 -40.81 -38.10 21.26
C SER A 303 -40.36 -38.24 22.72
N ILE A 304 -41.12 -37.65 23.65
CA ILE A 304 -41.38 -38.23 24.97
C ILE A 304 -42.78 -37.78 25.39
N SER A 305 -43.78 -38.66 25.20
CA SER A 305 -45.06 -38.57 25.90
C SER A 305 -44.89 -39.19 27.28
N HIS A 306 -45.09 -38.42 28.34
CA HIS A 306 -45.42 -38.96 29.66
C HIS A 306 -46.91 -38.75 29.90
N ALA A 307 -47.64 -39.85 29.89
CA ALA A 307 -48.91 -40.05 30.59
C ALA A 307 -48.77 -41.36 31.37
#